data_AF-A0A8J6P6N2-F1
#
_entry.id   AF-A0A8J6P6N2-F1
#
_cell.length_a   1.000
_cell.length_b   1.000
_cell.length_c   1.000
_cell.angle_alpha   90.00
_cell.angle_beta   90.00
_cell.angle_gamma   90.00
#
_symmetry.space_group_name_H-M   'P 1'
#
loop_
_entity.id
_entity.type
_entity.pdbx_description
1 polymer ?
#
loop_
_entity_poly.entity_id
_entity_poly.type
_entity_poly.pdbx_seq_one_letter_code
_entity_poly.pdbx_strand_id
1 'polypeptide(L)'
;MNSNEIMAKDFDVVRRGFDPDVVKGYLAEVSNYVKSLEADKVNMMKKLEVLARKVEEYKKDEESLQDALLGAQKLAKATIGDAQEKADTITTEAQEKADALSAAAKADAEKMVTEAKAFSQELLTKTKAESERMMAETKANIENTLRTSRYEIEKEQTILLRTQREVSKFKKELLDIYRTHIDLIQKLPDDMNSDKTEEEKEVRELQKNIYQQKVEEKQHEDLPADVTVKEETIDTAATETSAEVQEAPAEAAEPQVSKFGELKFGSNS
;
A
#
# COMPACT_ATOMS: atom_id res chain seq x y z
N MET A 1 71.36 37.24 -83.92
CA MET A 1 71.42 38.56 -84.55
C MET A 1 70.49 39.45 -83.77
N ASN A 2 71.02 40.32 -82.92
CA ASN A 2 70.19 41.26 -82.16
C ASN A 2 69.77 42.43 -83.07
N SER A 3 68.79 43.21 -82.63
CA SER A 3 68.28 44.35 -83.41
C SER A 3 69.37 45.37 -83.81
N ASN A 4 70.41 45.55 -82.99
CA ASN A 4 71.50 46.47 -83.27
C ASN A 4 72.46 45.90 -84.34
N GLU A 5 72.72 44.59 -84.32
CA GLU A 5 73.50 43.87 -85.33
C GLU A 5 72.82 43.87 -86.71
N ILE A 6 71.49 43.90 -86.75
CA ILE A 6 70.70 43.99 -88.00
C ILE A 6 70.81 45.40 -88.61
N MET A 7 70.87 46.43 -87.77
CA MET A 7 71.06 47.84 -88.18
C MET A 7 72.46 48.19 -88.59
N ALA A 8 73.46 47.63 -87.92
CA ALA A 8 74.86 47.87 -88.22
C ALA A 8 75.37 47.02 -89.39
N LYS A 9 74.50 46.28 -90.09
CA LYS A 9 74.92 45.40 -91.18
C LYS A 9 75.04 46.17 -92.49
N ASP A 10 76.27 46.34 -92.95
CA ASP A 10 76.57 46.89 -94.27
C ASP A 10 76.64 45.81 -95.36
N PHE A 11 76.29 46.20 -96.58
CA PHE A 11 76.27 45.35 -97.76
C PHE A 11 77.06 46.03 -98.89
N ASP A 12 77.84 45.26 -99.65
CA ASP A 12 78.57 45.76 -100.81
C ASP A 12 77.61 46.15 -101.95
N VAL A 13 77.86 47.31 -102.57
CA VAL A 13 77.04 47.82 -103.67
C VAL A 13 77.53 47.23 -105.01
N VAL A 14 76.64 46.55 -105.73
CA VAL A 14 76.94 45.91 -107.03
C VAL A 14 76.08 46.50 -108.16
N ARG A 15 76.58 46.47 -109.41
CA ARG A 15 76.01 47.14 -110.60
C ARG A 15 74.53 46.81 -110.93
N ARG A 16 73.99 45.71 -110.40
CA ARG A 16 72.58 45.28 -110.51
C ARG A 16 72.05 44.77 -109.15
N GLY A 17 72.15 45.62 -108.12
CA GLY A 17 71.69 45.32 -106.77
C GLY A 17 70.33 45.92 -106.43
N PHE A 18 69.85 45.65 -105.20
CA PHE A 18 68.69 46.31 -104.61
C PHE A 18 69.04 47.76 -104.19
N ASP A 19 68.03 48.63 -104.18
CA ASP A 19 68.17 50.01 -103.73
C ASP A 19 68.61 50.06 -102.25
N PRO A 20 69.77 50.66 -101.93
CA PRO A 20 70.27 50.75 -100.56
C PRO A 20 69.28 51.36 -99.57
N ASP A 21 68.46 52.33 -99.97
CA ASP A 21 67.54 53.01 -99.06
C ASP A 21 66.33 52.13 -98.72
N VAL A 22 65.85 51.35 -99.69
CA VAL A 22 64.78 50.35 -99.48
C VAL A 22 65.29 49.22 -98.59
N VAL A 23 66.53 48.75 -98.81
CA VAL A 23 67.16 47.73 -97.96
C VAL A 23 67.32 48.23 -96.52
N LYS A 24 67.78 49.47 -96.32
CA LYS A 24 67.87 50.08 -94.97
C LYS A 24 66.51 50.21 -94.30
N GLY A 25 65.47 50.60 -95.03
CA GLY A 25 64.09 50.65 -94.53
C GLY A 25 63.59 49.28 -94.07
N TYR A 26 63.80 48.23 -94.89
CA TYR A 26 63.43 46.87 -94.53
C TYR A 26 64.24 46.34 -93.33
N LEU A 27 65.56 46.61 -93.28
CA LEU A 27 66.36 46.27 -92.11
C LEU A 27 65.76 46.93 -90.85
N ALA A 28 65.30 48.18 -90.93
CA ALA A 28 64.72 48.91 -89.80
C ALA A 28 63.44 48.25 -89.29
N GLU A 29 62.58 47.80 -90.21
CA GLU A 29 61.39 47.01 -89.87
C GLU A 29 61.75 45.67 -89.22
N VAL A 30 62.68 44.90 -89.81
CA VAL A 30 63.14 43.62 -89.27
C VAL A 30 63.79 43.81 -87.89
N SER A 31 64.58 44.86 -87.71
CA SER A 31 65.20 45.23 -86.45
C SER A 31 64.16 45.56 -85.38
N ASN A 32 63.11 46.32 -85.72
CA ASN A 32 62.00 46.61 -84.82
C ASN A 32 61.18 45.36 -84.47
N TYR A 33 60.97 44.47 -85.44
CA TYR A 33 60.28 43.19 -85.23
C TYR A 33 61.07 42.24 -84.31
N VAL A 34 62.39 42.16 -84.47
CA VAL A 34 63.26 41.40 -83.57
C VAL A 34 63.24 41.99 -82.16
N LYS A 35 63.25 43.32 -82.02
CA LYS A 35 63.06 44.01 -80.72
C LYS A 35 61.73 43.63 -80.06
N SER A 36 60.62 43.64 -80.80
CA SER A 36 59.32 43.29 -80.22
C SER A 36 59.25 41.81 -79.84
N LEU A 37 59.81 40.92 -80.67
CA LEU A 37 59.90 39.49 -80.34
C LEU A 37 60.77 39.23 -79.11
N GLU A 38 61.89 39.93 -78.94
CA GLU A 38 62.74 39.81 -77.74
C GLU A 38 61.99 40.31 -76.49
N ALA A 39 61.26 41.43 -76.59
CA ALA A 39 60.43 41.94 -75.50
C ALA A 39 59.30 40.98 -75.14
N ASP A 40 58.60 40.42 -76.13
CA ASP A 40 57.54 39.44 -75.93
C ASP A 40 58.08 38.13 -75.35
N LYS A 41 59.25 37.67 -75.81
CA LYS A 41 59.92 36.50 -75.24
C LYS A 41 60.20 36.71 -73.75
N VAL A 42 60.76 37.85 -73.35
CA VAL A 42 61.01 38.17 -71.94
C VAL A 42 59.70 38.21 -71.15
N ASN A 43 58.65 38.83 -71.69
CA ASN A 43 57.34 38.89 -71.05
C ASN A 43 56.71 37.50 -70.88
N MET A 44 56.80 36.63 -71.88
CA MET A 44 56.30 35.27 -71.82
C MET A 44 57.11 34.41 -70.86
N MET A 45 58.44 34.56 -70.83
CA MET A 45 59.28 33.86 -69.84
C MET A 45 58.92 34.27 -68.40
N LYS A 46 58.68 35.56 -68.14
CA LYS A 46 58.19 36.03 -66.83
C LYS A 46 56.84 35.43 -66.46
N LYS A 47 55.89 35.37 -67.40
CA LYS A 47 54.58 34.75 -67.18
C LYS A 47 54.72 33.25 -66.90
N LEU A 48 55.58 32.56 -67.64
CA LEU A 48 55.85 31.14 -67.44
C LEU A 48 56.44 30.89 -66.05
N GLU A 49 57.35 31.74 -65.59
CA GLU A 49 57.94 31.65 -64.26
C GLU A 49 56.89 31.85 -63.15
N VAL A 50 56.01 32.85 -63.28
CA VAL A 50 54.91 33.08 -62.32
C VAL A 50 53.93 31.91 -62.31
N LEU A 51 53.59 31.38 -63.48
CA LEU A 51 52.70 30.22 -63.58
C LEU A 51 53.34 28.97 -62.96
N ALA A 52 54.62 28.72 -63.23
CA ALA A 52 55.36 27.60 -62.63
C ALA A 52 55.37 27.71 -61.09
N ARG A 53 55.65 28.90 -60.55
CA ARG A 53 55.60 29.16 -59.10
C ARG A 53 54.21 28.90 -58.50
N LYS A 54 53.15 29.36 -59.16
CA LYS A 54 51.77 29.10 -58.71
C LYS A 54 51.39 27.62 -58.75
N VAL A 55 51.87 26.88 -59.74
CA VAL A 55 51.63 25.42 -59.82
C VAL A 55 52.30 24.71 -58.65
N GLU A 56 53.53 25.08 -58.28
CA GLU A 56 54.20 24.53 -57.10
C GLU A 56 53.49 24.90 -55.80
N GLU A 57 53.02 26.15 -55.68
CA GLU A 57 52.22 26.62 -54.55
C GLU A 57 50.91 25.82 -54.42
N TYR A 58 50.14 25.67 -55.50
CA TYR A 58 48.90 24.88 -55.48
C TYR A 58 49.14 23.41 -55.14
N LYS A 59 50.24 22.82 -55.57
CA LYS A 59 50.59 21.44 -55.18
C LYS A 59 50.86 21.33 -53.68
N LYS A 60 51.56 22.30 -53.11
CA LYS A 60 51.84 22.35 -51.67
C LYS A 60 50.57 22.60 -50.84
N ASP A 61 49.71 23.47 -51.33
CA ASP A 61 48.41 23.74 -50.70
C ASP A 61 47.48 22.52 -50.78
N GLU A 62 47.49 21.81 -51.91
CA GLU A 62 46.75 20.56 -52.07
C GLU A 62 47.20 19.50 -51.06
N GLU A 63 48.52 19.30 -50.90
CA GLU A 63 49.07 18.39 -49.89
C GLU A 63 48.64 18.82 -48.47
N SER A 64 48.77 20.10 -48.16
CA SER A 64 48.36 20.66 -46.85
C SER A 64 46.86 20.46 -46.59
N LEU A 65 46.03 20.61 -47.62
CA LEU A 65 44.58 20.40 -47.53
C LEU A 65 44.25 18.92 -47.37
N GLN A 66 44.92 18.03 -48.10
CA GLN A 66 44.77 16.59 -47.95
C GLN A 66 45.11 16.14 -46.53
N ASP A 67 46.22 16.63 -45.97
CA ASP A 67 46.62 16.36 -44.59
C ASP A 67 45.59 16.88 -43.58
N ALA A 68 45.09 18.11 -43.78
CA ALA A 68 44.06 18.69 -42.93
C ALA A 68 42.76 17.85 -42.97
N LEU A 69 42.35 17.39 -44.15
CA LEU A 69 41.16 16.54 -44.32
C LEU A 69 41.34 15.17 -43.67
N LEU A 70 42.51 14.55 -43.81
CA LEU A 70 42.83 13.29 -43.14
C LEU A 70 42.86 13.46 -41.62
N GLY A 71 43.43 14.55 -41.12
CA GLY A 71 43.42 14.92 -39.71
C GLY A 71 42.00 15.09 -39.18
N ALA A 72 41.17 15.87 -39.88
CA ALA A 72 39.77 16.08 -39.53
C ALA A 72 38.97 14.77 -39.53
N GLN A 73 39.16 13.90 -40.53
CA GLN A 73 38.48 12.61 -40.60
C GLN A 73 38.88 11.69 -39.43
N LYS A 74 40.17 11.63 -39.09
CA LYS A 74 40.65 10.85 -37.95
C LYS A 74 40.08 11.39 -36.64
N LEU A 75 40.10 12.71 -36.45
CA LEU A 75 39.55 13.36 -35.27
C LEU A 75 38.04 13.11 -35.13
N ALA A 76 37.30 13.20 -36.24
CA ALA A 76 35.87 12.91 -36.26
C ALA A 76 35.58 11.46 -35.86
N LYS A 77 36.33 10.50 -36.41
CA LYS A 77 36.20 9.08 -36.05
C LYS A 77 36.54 8.83 -34.57
N ALA A 78 37.63 9.41 -34.07
CA ALA A 78 38.01 9.30 -32.66
C ALA A 78 36.93 9.90 -31.75
N THR A 79 36.41 11.08 -32.08
CA THR A 79 35.36 11.74 -31.30
C THR A 79 34.06 10.93 -31.26
N ILE A 80 33.67 10.31 -32.39
CA ILE A 80 32.51 9.41 -32.44
C ILE A 80 32.75 8.17 -31.59
N GLY A 81 33.94 7.56 -31.68
CA GLY A 81 34.30 6.41 -30.86
C GLY A 81 34.27 6.72 -29.36
N ASP A 82 34.93 7.80 -28.94
CA ASP A 82 34.97 8.24 -27.54
C ASP A 82 33.56 8.57 -27.01
N ALA A 83 32.70 9.15 -27.85
CA ALA A 83 31.32 9.43 -27.47
C ALA A 83 30.49 8.14 -27.33
N GLN A 84 30.70 7.15 -28.20
CA GLN A 84 30.05 5.84 -28.11
C GLN A 84 30.51 5.08 -26.86
N GLU A 85 31.82 5.02 -26.59
CA GLU A 85 32.34 4.34 -25.40
C GLU A 85 31.85 4.99 -24.10
N LYS A 86 31.80 6.33 -24.05
CA LYS A 86 31.21 7.06 -22.91
C LYS A 86 29.72 6.79 -22.77
N ALA A 87 28.98 6.77 -23.87
CA ALA A 87 27.56 6.46 -23.84
C ALA A 87 27.32 5.04 -23.33
N ASP A 88 28.05 4.06 -23.86
CA ASP A 88 27.97 2.66 -23.44
C ASP A 88 28.28 2.53 -21.95
N THR A 89 29.37 3.14 -21.47
CA THR A 89 29.74 3.14 -20.04
C THR A 89 28.64 3.74 -19.16
N ILE A 90 28.06 4.89 -19.55
CA ILE A 90 26.96 5.51 -18.82
C ILE A 90 25.74 4.60 -18.78
N THR A 91 25.40 3.95 -19.90
CA THR A 91 24.24 3.05 -19.97
C THR A 91 24.45 1.79 -19.13
N THR A 92 25.64 1.18 -19.16
CA THR A 92 25.94 0.00 -18.34
C THR A 92 25.93 0.34 -16.86
N GLU A 93 26.56 1.45 -16.45
CA GLU A 93 26.54 1.88 -15.05
C GLU A 93 25.13 2.23 -14.57
N ALA A 94 24.32 2.90 -15.41
CA ALA A 94 22.95 3.24 -15.07
C ALA A 94 22.10 1.97 -14.92
N GLN A 95 22.27 1.00 -15.82
CA GLN A 95 21.57 -0.28 -15.77
C GLN A 95 21.97 -1.08 -14.53
N GLU A 96 23.26 -1.19 -14.22
CA GLU A 96 23.75 -1.87 -13.01
C GLU A 96 23.22 -1.22 -11.74
N LYS A 97 23.21 0.12 -11.65
CA LYS A 97 22.64 0.85 -10.52
C LYS A 97 21.14 0.62 -10.39
N ALA A 98 20.41 0.63 -11.50
CA ALA A 98 18.97 0.36 -11.52
C ALA A 98 18.66 -1.07 -11.06
N ASP A 99 19.41 -2.06 -11.55
CA ASP A 99 19.24 -3.46 -11.19
C ASP A 99 19.57 -3.69 -9.72
N ALA A 100 20.66 -3.12 -9.21
CA ALA A 100 21.04 -3.18 -7.81
C ALA A 100 19.98 -2.54 -6.89
N LEU A 101 19.45 -1.37 -7.26
CA LEU A 101 18.40 -0.70 -6.49
C LEU A 101 17.09 -1.52 -6.51
N SER A 102 16.74 -2.12 -7.65
CA SER A 102 15.56 -2.98 -7.75
C SER A 102 15.70 -4.26 -6.92
N ALA A 103 16.89 -4.86 -6.87
CA ALA A 103 17.17 -6.04 -6.08
C ALA A 103 17.12 -5.71 -4.58
N ALA A 104 17.72 -4.59 -4.16
CA ALA A 104 17.67 -4.11 -2.78
C ALA A 104 16.22 -3.84 -2.34
N ALA A 105 15.45 -3.11 -3.15
CA ALA A 105 14.06 -2.82 -2.85
C ALA A 105 13.19 -4.09 -2.74
N LYS A 106 13.42 -5.09 -3.61
CA LYS A 106 12.74 -6.39 -3.51
C LYS A 106 13.12 -7.14 -2.25
N ALA A 107 14.40 -7.18 -1.89
CA ALA A 107 14.87 -7.85 -0.68
C ALA A 107 14.30 -7.20 0.59
N ASP A 108 14.25 -5.86 0.64
CA ASP A 108 13.66 -5.14 1.77
C ASP A 108 12.15 -5.33 1.85
N ALA A 109 11.44 -5.34 0.72
CA ALA A 109 10.02 -5.66 0.67
C ALA A 109 9.74 -7.10 1.13
N GLU A 110 10.54 -8.07 0.70
CA GLU A 110 10.44 -9.46 1.15
C GLU A 110 10.67 -9.57 2.66
N LYS A 111 11.71 -8.93 3.20
CA LYS A 111 11.96 -8.88 4.64
C LYS A 111 10.78 -8.32 5.40
N MET A 112 10.27 -7.14 4.99
CA MET A 112 9.13 -6.50 5.63
C MET A 112 7.88 -7.39 5.62
N VAL A 113 7.61 -8.08 4.51
CA VAL A 113 6.50 -9.04 4.41
C VAL A 113 6.72 -10.24 5.32
N THR A 114 7.95 -10.78 5.41
CA THR A 114 8.23 -11.92 6.29
C THR A 114 8.13 -11.54 7.76
N GLU A 115 8.64 -10.38 8.16
CA GLU A 115 8.56 -9.86 9.54
C GLU A 115 7.11 -9.56 9.92
N ALA A 116 6.33 -8.92 9.04
CA ALA A 116 4.92 -8.66 9.27
C ALA A 116 4.11 -9.97 9.43
N LYS A 117 4.40 -10.98 8.60
CA LYS A 117 3.78 -12.31 8.73
C LYS A 117 4.15 -12.99 10.04
N ALA A 118 5.42 -12.98 10.42
CA ALA A 118 5.89 -13.57 11.67
C ALA A 118 5.24 -12.89 12.89
N PHE A 119 5.24 -11.56 12.91
CA PHE A 119 4.60 -10.78 13.97
C PHE A 119 3.08 -11.05 14.05
N SER A 120 2.39 -11.08 12.91
CA SER A 120 0.96 -11.40 12.87
C SER A 120 0.67 -12.80 13.40
N GLN A 121 1.47 -13.80 13.02
CA GLN A 121 1.32 -15.16 13.52
C GLN A 121 1.58 -15.22 15.04
N GLU A 122 2.63 -14.57 15.52
CA GLU A 122 2.94 -14.50 16.94
C GLU A 122 1.78 -13.85 17.73
N LEU A 123 1.27 -12.71 17.25
CA LEU A 123 0.15 -12.01 17.88
C LEU A 123 -1.10 -12.91 17.92
N LEU A 124 -1.44 -13.59 16.83
CA LEU A 124 -2.57 -14.52 16.79
C LEU A 124 -2.40 -15.68 17.78
N THR A 125 -1.21 -16.26 17.87
CA THR A 125 -0.96 -17.36 18.82
C THR A 125 -1.06 -16.88 20.27
N LYS A 126 -0.54 -15.70 20.58
CA LYS A 126 -0.60 -15.12 21.92
C LYS A 126 -2.03 -14.79 22.32
N THR A 127 -2.77 -14.07 21.47
CA THR A 127 -4.17 -13.73 21.73
C THR A 127 -5.04 -14.98 21.87
N LYS A 128 -4.81 -16.00 21.03
CA LYS A 128 -5.50 -17.29 21.16
C LYS A 128 -5.19 -17.98 22.48
N ALA A 129 -3.91 -18.06 22.87
CA ALA A 129 -3.51 -18.67 24.14
C ALA A 129 -4.06 -17.90 25.37
N GLU A 130 -4.09 -16.57 25.31
CA GLU A 130 -4.69 -15.73 26.36
C GLU A 130 -6.22 -15.94 26.45
N SER A 131 -6.91 -16.00 25.31
CA SER A 131 -8.34 -16.28 25.26
C SER A 131 -8.68 -17.67 25.81
N GLU A 132 -7.91 -18.70 25.41
CA GLU A 132 -8.07 -20.06 25.92
C GLU A 132 -7.85 -20.13 27.44
N ARG A 133 -6.84 -19.41 27.96
CA ARG A 133 -6.62 -19.30 29.41
C ARG A 133 -7.78 -18.63 30.13
N MET A 134 -8.27 -17.51 29.61
CA MET A 134 -9.42 -16.80 30.20
C MET A 134 -10.67 -17.68 30.21
N MET A 135 -10.95 -18.42 29.13
CA MET A 135 -12.07 -19.36 29.05
C MET A 135 -11.92 -20.52 30.04
N ALA A 136 -10.71 -21.08 30.16
CA ALA A 136 -10.43 -22.14 31.12
C ALA A 136 -10.60 -21.67 32.57
N GLU A 137 -10.12 -20.47 32.90
CA GLU A 137 -10.28 -19.86 34.23
C GLU A 137 -11.75 -19.57 34.53
N THR A 138 -12.48 -18.98 33.59
CA THR A 138 -13.91 -18.69 33.74
C THR A 138 -14.69 -19.99 33.95
N LYS A 139 -14.40 -21.03 33.18
CA LYS A 139 -15.01 -22.36 33.33
C LYS A 139 -14.74 -22.95 34.71
N ALA A 140 -13.49 -22.90 35.19
CA ALA A 140 -13.13 -23.39 36.52
C ALA A 140 -13.85 -22.64 37.65
N ASN A 141 -13.99 -21.31 37.52
CA ASN A 141 -14.73 -20.49 38.49
C ASN A 141 -16.22 -20.83 38.50
N ILE A 142 -16.84 -21.00 37.32
CA ILE A 142 -18.23 -21.45 37.21
C ILE A 142 -18.40 -22.83 37.86
N GLU A 143 -17.51 -23.78 37.56
CA GLU A 143 -17.58 -25.13 38.11
C GLU A 143 -17.48 -25.13 39.64
N ASN A 144 -16.57 -24.34 40.21
CA ASN A 144 -16.44 -24.19 41.65
C ASN A 144 -17.71 -23.59 42.28
N THR A 145 -18.27 -22.55 41.66
CA THR A 145 -19.50 -21.90 42.12
C THR A 145 -20.70 -22.85 42.06
N LEU A 146 -20.83 -23.61 40.99
CA LEU A 146 -21.86 -24.64 40.85
C LEU A 146 -21.70 -25.73 41.90
N ARG A 147 -20.46 -26.15 42.19
CA ARG A 147 -20.16 -27.14 43.22
C ARG A 147 -20.57 -26.64 44.60
N THR A 148 -20.24 -25.40 44.95
CA THR A 148 -20.62 -24.80 46.23
C THR A 148 -22.13 -24.66 46.36
N SER A 149 -22.82 -24.14 45.34
CA SER A 149 -24.28 -24.01 45.38
C SER A 149 -24.98 -25.37 45.47
N ARG A 150 -24.50 -26.40 44.75
CA ARG A 150 -25.05 -27.76 44.86
C ARG A 150 -24.94 -28.30 46.29
N TYR A 151 -23.79 -28.11 46.93
CA TYR A 151 -23.58 -28.53 48.31
C TYR A 151 -24.51 -27.78 49.29
N GLU A 152 -24.70 -26.48 49.10
CA GLU A 152 -25.61 -25.68 49.92
C GLU A 152 -27.07 -26.13 49.77
N ILE A 153 -27.53 -26.37 48.54
CA ILE A 153 -28.86 -26.90 48.26
C ILE A 153 -29.08 -28.25 48.95
N GLU A 154 -28.13 -29.19 48.82
CA GLU A 154 -28.24 -30.51 49.43
C GLU A 154 -28.31 -30.43 50.98
N LYS A 155 -27.50 -29.54 51.57
CA LYS A 155 -27.54 -29.26 53.00
C LYS A 155 -28.89 -28.69 53.43
N GLU A 156 -29.41 -27.68 52.72
CA GLU A 156 -30.71 -27.08 53.01
C GLU A 156 -31.86 -28.08 52.87
N GLN A 157 -31.85 -28.90 51.81
CA GLN A 157 -32.82 -29.99 51.61
C GLN A 157 -32.80 -30.97 52.79
N THR A 158 -31.62 -31.35 53.27
CA THR A 158 -31.48 -32.25 54.41
C THR A 158 -32.07 -31.65 55.69
N ILE A 159 -31.81 -30.36 55.94
CA ILE A 159 -32.37 -29.63 57.09
C ILE A 159 -33.89 -29.55 56.97
N LEU A 160 -34.41 -29.19 55.80
CA LEU A 160 -35.84 -29.09 55.53
C LEU A 160 -36.57 -30.43 55.78
N LEU A 161 -36.02 -31.55 55.28
CA LEU A 161 -36.60 -32.87 55.53
C LEU A 161 -36.61 -33.22 57.02
N ARG A 162 -35.56 -32.84 57.76
CA ARG A 162 -35.51 -33.04 59.21
C ARG A 162 -36.55 -32.19 59.94
N THR A 163 -36.64 -30.90 59.65
CA THR A 163 -37.61 -30.00 60.29
C THR A 163 -39.04 -30.41 59.95
N GLN A 164 -39.33 -30.82 58.71
CA GLN A 164 -40.64 -31.37 58.32
C GLN A 164 -41.02 -32.61 59.16
N ARG A 165 -40.07 -33.51 59.43
CA ARG A 165 -40.31 -34.65 60.34
C ARG A 165 -40.56 -34.20 61.77
N GLU A 166 -39.79 -33.23 62.26
CA GLU A 166 -39.97 -32.67 63.60
C GLU A 166 -41.33 -31.95 63.75
N VAL A 167 -41.75 -31.18 62.74
CA VAL A 167 -43.09 -30.55 62.67
C VAL A 167 -44.19 -31.60 62.64
N SER A 168 -44.01 -32.67 61.84
CA SER A 168 -44.98 -33.78 61.81
C SER A 168 -45.09 -34.47 63.16
N LYS A 169 -43.96 -34.66 63.86
CA LYS A 169 -43.92 -35.23 65.20
C LYS A 169 -44.59 -34.30 66.22
N PHE A 170 -44.28 -33.00 66.20
CA PHE A 170 -44.89 -32.00 67.06
C PHE A 170 -46.40 -31.91 66.84
N LYS A 171 -46.86 -31.90 65.59
CA LYS A 171 -48.29 -31.92 65.25
C LYS A 171 -48.98 -33.15 65.82
N LYS A 172 -48.35 -34.33 65.75
CA LYS A 172 -48.89 -35.56 66.35
C LYS A 172 -48.99 -35.44 67.87
N GLU A 173 -47.92 -34.99 68.52
CA GLU A 173 -47.86 -34.80 69.97
C GLU A 173 -48.90 -33.79 70.46
N LEU A 174 -49.04 -32.66 69.75
CA LEU A 174 -50.07 -31.66 70.02
C LEU A 174 -51.48 -32.23 69.87
N LEU A 175 -51.75 -32.96 68.78
CA LEU A 175 -53.03 -33.62 68.57
C LEU A 175 -53.33 -34.67 69.65
N ASP A 176 -52.32 -35.39 70.12
CA ASP A 176 -52.48 -36.37 71.20
C ASP A 176 -52.81 -35.66 72.53
N ILE A 177 -52.12 -34.56 72.87
CA ILE A 177 -52.47 -33.72 74.03
C ILE A 177 -53.91 -33.20 73.90
N TYR A 178 -54.31 -32.67 72.75
CA TYR A 178 -55.69 -32.22 72.53
C TYR A 178 -56.72 -33.33 72.72
N ARG A 179 -56.45 -34.54 72.22
CA ARG A 179 -57.33 -35.69 72.45
C ARG A 179 -57.44 -36.03 73.94
N THR A 180 -56.33 -36.02 74.67
CA THR A 180 -56.37 -36.26 76.13
C THR A 180 -57.17 -35.18 76.86
N HIS A 181 -57.04 -33.91 76.46
CA HIS A 181 -57.85 -32.83 77.02
C HIS A 181 -59.33 -33.01 76.71
N ILE A 182 -59.70 -33.38 75.48
CA ILE A 182 -61.10 -33.64 75.10
C ILE A 182 -61.68 -34.80 75.92
N ASP A 183 -60.94 -35.89 76.09
CA ASP A 183 -61.39 -37.05 76.87
C ASP A 183 -61.56 -36.69 78.37
N LEU A 184 -60.67 -35.87 78.94
CA LEU A 184 -60.82 -35.35 80.30
C LEU A 184 -62.02 -34.42 80.45
N ILE A 185 -62.30 -33.58 79.44
CA ILE A 185 -63.48 -32.70 79.42
C ILE A 185 -64.78 -33.53 79.34
N GLN A 186 -64.81 -34.59 78.54
CA GLN A 186 -65.96 -35.50 78.44
C GLN A 186 -66.21 -36.32 79.73
N LYS A 187 -65.19 -36.45 80.59
CA LYS A 187 -65.27 -37.16 81.88
C LYS A 187 -65.62 -36.24 83.06
N LEU A 188 -65.79 -34.94 82.84
CA LEU A 188 -66.32 -34.03 83.86
C LEU A 188 -67.83 -34.27 84.03
N PRO A 189 -68.35 -34.43 85.27
CA PRO A 189 -69.78 -34.47 85.52
C PRO A 189 -70.43 -33.15 85.07
N ASP A 190 -71.58 -33.24 84.38
CA ASP A 190 -72.43 -32.09 84.04
C ASP A 190 -73.01 -31.48 85.32
N ASP A 191 -72.22 -30.69 86.03
CA ASP A 191 -72.68 -29.95 87.21
C ASP A 191 -72.03 -28.57 87.25
N MET A 192 -72.28 -27.79 86.20
CA MET A 192 -72.36 -26.33 86.24
C MET A 192 -73.21 -25.84 85.07
N ASN A 193 -74.49 -25.55 85.36
CA ASN A 193 -75.28 -24.66 84.54
C ASN A 193 -74.66 -23.26 84.61
N SER A 194 -73.94 -22.87 83.56
CA SER A 194 -73.78 -21.47 83.18
C SER A 194 -74.08 -21.34 81.69
N ASP A 195 -74.82 -20.29 81.35
CA ASP A 195 -75.41 -19.93 80.07
C ASP A 195 -74.48 -20.18 78.86
N LYS A 196 -74.76 -21.24 78.06
CA LYS A 196 -73.94 -21.69 76.91
C LYS A 196 -74.23 -20.96 75.59
N THR A 197 -74.94 -19.82 75.63
CA THR A 197 -75.49 -19.22 74.40
C THR A 197 -74.50 -18.30 73.67
N GLU A 198 -73.44 -17.81 74.34
CA GLU A 198 -72.39 -16.96 73.75
C GLU A 198 -71.14 -17.76 73.34
N GLU A 199 -70.72 -18.74 74.15
CA GLU A 199 -69.55 -19.58 73.86
C GLU A 199 -69.77 -20.47 72.62
N GLU A 200 -70.98 -20.97 72.37
CA GLU A 200 -71.28 -21.72 71.14
C GLU A 200 -71.23 -20.85 69.88
N LYS A 201 -71.50 -19.54 69.97
CA LYS A 201 -71.40 -18.61 68.84
C LYS A 201 -69.95 -18.28 68.53
N GLU A 202 -69.12 -18.05 69.55
CA GLU A 202 -67.68 -17.81 69.38
C GLU A 202 -66.95 -19.04 68.83
N VAL A 203 -67.27 -20.24 69.33
CA VAL A 203 -66.70 -21.49 68.80
C VAL A 203 -67.11 -21.70 67.34
N ARG A 204 -68.33 -21.31 66.95
CA ARG A 204 -68.82 -21.41 65.57
C ARG A 204 -68.19 -20.38 64.63
N GLU A 205 -67.93 -19.15 65.10
CA GLU A 205 -67.18 -18.16 64.34
C GLU A 205 -65.70 -18.55 64.20
N LEU A 206 -65.07 -19.05 65.26
CA LEU A 206 -63.70 -19.57 65.20
C LEU A 206 -63.58 -20.76 64.24
N GLN A 207 -64.53 -21.69 64.26
CA GLN A 207 -64.58 -22.79 63.28
C GLN A 207 -64.74 -22.30 61.85
N LYS A 208 -65.57 -21.27 61.62
CA LYS A 208 -65.77 -20.67 60.30
C LYS A 208 -64.50 -19.97 59.79
N ASN A 209 -63.81 -19.23 60.67
CA ASN A 209 -62.56 -18.54 60.35
C ASN A 209 -61.41 -19.52 60.06
N ILE A 210 -61.30 -20.60 60.84
CA ILE A 210 -60.31 -21.68 60.59
C ILE A 210 -60.58 -22.36 59.25
N TYR A 211 -61.84 -22.60 58.90
CA TYR A 211 -62.17 -23.19 57.59
C TYR A 211 -61.81 -22.24 56.44
N GLN A 212 -62.04 -20.93 56.62
CA GLN A 212 -61.67 -19.91 55.64
C GLN A 212 -60.15 -19.83 55.44
N GLN A 213 -59.38 -19.80 56.53
CA GLN A 213 -57.91 -19.81 56.50
C GLN A 213 -57.34 -21.06 55.83
N LYS A 214 -57.95 -22.23 56.05
CA LYS A 214 -57.51 -23.49 55.44
C LYS A 214 -57.84 -23.59 53.96
N VAL A 215 -58.86 -22.86 53.49
CA VAL A 215 -59.18 -22.69 52.06
C VAL A 215 -58.20 -21.72 51.40
N GLU A 216 -57.75 -20.68 52.10
CA GLU A 216 -56.69 -19.77 51.64
C GLU A 216 -55.30 -20.44 51.62
N GLU A 217 -54.99 -21.27 52.62
CA GLU A 217 -53.73 -22.04 52.69
C GLU A 217 -53.64 -23.11 51.58
N LYS A 218 -54.77 -23.71 51.18
CA LYS A 218 -54.86 -24.59 50.00
C LYS A 218 -54.73 -23.87 48.66
N GLN A 219 -55.04 -22.57 48.57
CA GLN A 219 -54.78 -21.78 47.35
C GLN A 219 -53.29 -21.43 47.20
N HIS A 220 -52.49 -21.59 48.25
CA HIS A 220 -51.03 -21.40 48.23
C HIS A 220 -50.22 -22.70 48.07
N GLU A 221 -50.87 -23.87 48.06
CA GLU A 221 -50.22 -25.18 47.81
C GLU A 221 -49.96 -25.47 46.32
N ASP A 222 -50.40 -24.62 45.39
CA ASP A 222 -49.89 -24.62 44.01
C ASP A 222 -48.49 -23.99 43.97
N LEU A 223 -47.52 -24.68 44.57
CA LEU A 223 -46.16 -24.61 44.03
C LEU A 223 -46.22 -25.21 42.63
N PRO A 224 -45.70 -24.54 41.60
CA PRO A 224 -45.68 -25.12 40.27
C PRO A 224 -44.94 -26.45 40.33
N ALA A 225 -45.65 -27.52 39.97
CA ALA A 225 -45.04 -28.73 39.50
C ALA A 225 -44.13 -28.35 38.33
N ASP A 226 -42.89 -28.85 38.39
CA ASP A 226 -41.92 -28.86 37.30
C ASP A 226 -41.19 -27.53 37.03
N VAL A 227 -40.08 -27.30 37.75
CA VAL A 227 -38.95 -26.60 37.13
C VAL A 227 -38.21 -27.64 36.29
N THR A 228 -38.73 -27.91 35.10
CA THR A 228 -37.92 -28.46 34.01
C THR A 228 -36.72 -27.53 33.84
N VAL A 229 -35.54 -28.00 34.23
CA VAL A 229 -34.29 -27.46 33.70
C VAL A 229 -34.31 -27.80 32.21
N LYS A 230 -34.78 -26.87 31.39
CA LYS A 230 -34.42 -26.88 29.98
C LYS A 230 -32.92 -26.62 29.93
N GLU A 231 -32.16 -27.62 29.48
CA GLU A 231 -30.85 -27.38 28.90
C GLU A 231 -31.05 -26.35 27.77
N GLU A 232 -30.72 -25.08 28.03
CA GLU A 232 -30.45 -24.15 26.95
C GLU A 232 -29.08 -24.49 26.38
N THR A 233 -29.12 -25.25 25.30
CA THR A 233 -28.02 -25.33 24.34
C THR A 233 -27.73 -23.92 23.85
N ILE A 234 -26.54 -23.41 24.15
CA ILE A 234 -26.00 -22.21 23.52
C ILE A 234 -25.64 -22.62 22.10
N ASP A 235 -26.60 -22.50 21.18
CA ASP A 235 -26.34 -22.65 19.76
C ASP A 235 -26.02 -21.29 19.14
N THR A 236 -24.81 -21.23 18.62
CA THR A 236 -24.21 -20.12 17.89
C THR A 236 -24.90 -19.94 16.54
N ALA A 237 -25.45 -18.75 16.27
CA ALA A 237 -25.72 -18.28 14.90
C ALA A 237 -25.60 -16.74 14.92
N ALA A 238 -24.52 -16.12 14.42
CA ALA A 238 -24.24 -15.92 13.00
C ALA A 238 -25.44 -15.31 12.26
N THR A 239 -25.59 -13.99 12.38
CA THR A 239 -26.45 -13.19 11.49
C THR A 239 -25.61 -12.67 10.32
N GLU A 240 -25.58 -13.46 9.25
CA GLU A 240 -25.45 -12.93 7.89
C GLU A 240 -26.81 -12.37 7.48
N THR A 241 -26.89 -11.06 7.23
CA THR A 241 -28.05 -10.46 6.57
C THR A 241 -27.65 -10.17 5.13
N SER A 242 -27.92 -11.12 4.24
CA SER A 242 -28.00 -10.89 2.80
C SER A 242 -29.34 -10.20 2.52
N ALA A 243 -29.30 -8.92 2.15
CA ALA A 243 -30.46 -8.19 1.66
C ALA A 243 -30.38 -8.08 0.14
N GLU A 244 -31.39 -8.67 -0.50
CA GLU A 244 -31.66 -8.76 -1.92
C GLU A 244 -31.84 -7.38 -2.55
N VAL A 245 -31.16 -7.16 -3.69
CA VAL A 245 -31.22 -5.96 -4.51
C VAL A 245 -32.48 -6.00 -5.36
N GLN A 246 -33.35 -4.99 -5.26
CA GLN A 246 -34.32 -4.63 -6.29
C GLN A 246 -34.00 -3.25 -6.85
N GLU A 247 -34.04 -3.19 -8.17
CA GLU A 247 -33.47 -2.17 -9.05
C GLU A 247 -34.54 -1.16 -9.52
N ALA A 248 -34.05 0.06 -9.82
CA ALA A 248 -34.59 1.11 -10.71
C ALA A 248 -35.41 2.27 -10.07
N PRO A 249 -35.38 3.49 -10.68
CA PRO A 249 -34.23 4.20 -11.27
C PRO A 249 -34.20 5.70 -10.83
N ALA A 250 -33.02 6.33 -10.80
CA ALA A 250 -32.87 7.79 -10.77
C ALA A 250 -31.49 8.15 -11.34
N GLU A 251 -31.42 8.73 -12.54
CA GLU A 251 -31.52 10.17 -12.79
C GLU A 251 -30.25 10.92 -12.35
N ALA A 252 -29.59 11.52 -13.34
CA ALA A 252 -28.29 12.16 -13.25
C ALA A 252 -28.38 13.55 -12.58
N ALA A 253 -27.47 13.87 -11.65
CA ALA A 253 -27.04 15.25 -11.34
C ALA A 253 -25.82 15.29 -10.38
N GLU A 254 -24.68 15.70 -10.94
CA GLU A 254 -23.59 16.59 -10.44
C GLU A 254 -22.94 16.48 -9.03
N PRO A 255 -21.60 16.73 -8.92
CA PRO A 255 -20.85 16.59 -7.68
C PRO A 255 -21.00 17.80 -6.75
N GLN A 256 -21.36 17.57 -5.48
CA GLN A 256 -21.37 18.61 -4.46
C GLN A 256 -19.97 18.88 -3.90
N VAL A 257 -19.57 20.14 -4.00
CA VAL A 257 -18.32 20.71 -3.48
C VAL A 257 -18.36 20.71 -1.95
N SER A 258 -17.32 20.14 -1.32
CA SER A 258 -17.18 20.03 0.13
C SER A 258 -17.26 21.41 0.81
N LYS A 259 -18.14 21.51 1.83
CA LYS A 259 -18.44 22.73 2.60
C LYS A 259 -17.46 23.00 3.74
N PHE A 260 -16.33 22.29 3.79
CA PHE A 260 -15.26 22.50 4.76
C PHE A 260 -13.98 22.86 4.00
N GLY A 261 -13.63 24.15 4.03
CA GLY A 261 -12.42 24.69 3.41
C GLY A 261 -11.14 24.14 4.05
N GLU A 262 -10.04 24.23 3.29
CA GLU A 262 -8.69 23.76 3.63
C GLU A 262 -8.27 24.17 5.06
N LEU A 263 -8.18 23.18 5.95
CA LEU A 263 -7.57 23.32 7.27
C LEU A 263 -6.04 23.39 7.11
N LYS A 264 -5.50 24.61 7.01
CA LYS A 264 -4.05 24.86 7.09
C LYS A 264 -3.59 24.72 8.54
N PHE A 265 -3.07 23.55 8.91
CA PHE A 265 -2.30 23.42 10.16
C PHE A 265 -0.94 24.09 9.98
N GLY A 266 -0.64 25.05 10.86
CA GLY A 266 0.55 25.89 10.82
C GLY A 266 1.84 25.09 10.87
N SER A 267 2.80 25.54 10.05
CA SER A 267 4.21 25.19 10.13
C SER A 267 4.77 25.61 11.48
N ASN A 268 5.22 24.65 12.27
CA ASN A 268 6.08 24.88 13.41
C ASN A 268 7.47 24.28 13.07
N SER A 269 8.49 25.13 13.12
CA SER A 269 9.92 24.96 12.79
C SER A 269 10.35 25.52 11.44
#